data_AF-A0AAU3ZAN7-F1
#
_entry.id   AF-A0AAU3ZAN7-F1
#
_cell.length_a   1.000
_cell.length_b   1.000
_cell.length_c   1.000
_cell.angle_alpha   90.00
_cell.angle_beta   90.00
_cell.angle_gamma   90.00
#
_symmetry.space_group_name_H-M   'P 1'
#
loop_
_entity.id
_entity.type
_entity.pdbx_description
1 polymer ?
#
loop_
_entity_poly.entity_id
_entity_poly.type
_entity_poly.pdbx_seq_one_letter_code
_entity_poly.pdbx_strand_id
1 'polypeptide(L)'
;MNRETVIAEALDLLDEAGLDAVSTRQLAKRLGVEQPSLYWYFGNKKELLRAMAEAAMAPHATAPLPTPAEDWRDWFTENTRSFRRTLLMRRDGARLHAGTRPGTTDLARVAHKMAFLVASGLPEENARMAMLAASRFTVGSVLEEQADAAPGDSADGAADGPPMDHESAFEAGLALILDGLALHVARA
;
A
#
# COMPACT_ATOMS: atom_id res chain seq x y z
N MET A 1 -6.62 -26.25 -9.42
CA MET A 1 -6.16 -25.14 -8.56
C MET A 1 -4.85 -24.61 -9.12
N ASN A 2 -4.68 -23.30 -9.25
CA ASN A 2 -3.42 -22.67 -9.65
C ASN A 2 -2.98 -21.65 -8.58
N ARG A 3 -1.82 -21.02 -8.77
CA ARG A 3 -1.25 -20.10 -7.79
C ARG A 3 -2.14 -18.87 -7.59
N GLU A 4 -2.74 -18.37 -8.67
CA GLU A 4 -3.59 -17.18 -8.68
C GLU A 4 -4.88 -17.41 -7.88
N THR A 5 -5.54 -18.57 -8.05
CA THR A 5 -6.73 -18.95 -7.26
C THR A 5 -6.41 -19.01 -5.77
N VAL A 6 -5.26 -19.59 -5.38
CA VAL A 6 -4.88 -19.67 -3.96
C VAL A 6 -4.65 -18.27 -3.37
N ILE A 7 -4.08 -17.34 -4.13
CA ILE A 7 -3.88 -15.95 -3.69
C ILE A 7 -5.21 -15.23 -3.55
N ALA A 8 -6.13 -15.37 -4.53
CA ALA A 8 -7.45 -14.77 -4.47
C ALA A 8 -8.21 -15.22 -3.22
N GLU A 9 -8.25 -16.53 -2.95
CA GLU A 9 -8.91 -17.10 -1.78
C GLU A 9 -8.25 -16.69 -0.46
N ALA A 10 -6.94 -16.46 -0.46
CA ALA A 10 -6.23 -15.93 0.71
C ALA A 10 -6.55 -14.45 0.97
N LEU A 11 -6.73 -13.65 -0.08
CA LEU A 11 -7.18 -12.25 0.02
C LEU A 11 -8.65 -12.16 0.45
N ASP A 12 -9.51 -13.07 0.01
CA ASP A 12 -10.89 -13.12 0.50
C ASP A 12 -10.93 -13.54 1.98
N LEU A 13 -10.11 -14.51 2.39
CA LEU A 13 -9.95 -14.86 3.81
C LEU A 13 -9.42 -13.67 4.64
N LEU A 14 -8.52 -12.86 4.08
CA LEU A 14 -8.02 -11.64 4.72
C LEU A 14 -9.16 -10.65 4.97
N ASP A 15 -10.02 -10.40 3.98
CA ASP A 15 -11.15 -9.49 4.13
C ASP A 15 -12.17 -9.98 5.16
N GLU A 16 -12.44 -11.29 5.17
CA GLU A 16 -13.39 -11.91 6.11
C GLU A 16 -12.88 -11.90 7.55
N ALA A 17 -11.63 -12.29 7.78
CA ALA A 17 -11.15 -12.67 9.11
C ALA A 17 -9.93 -11.87 9.61
N GLY A 18 -9.35 -11.02 8.76
CA GLY A 18 -8.16 -10.24 9.07
C GLY A 18 -6.85 -11.02 8.93
N LEU A 19 -5.74 -10.30 8.94
CA LEU A 19 -4.41 -10.82 8.61
C LEU A 19 -3.94 -11.91 9.57
N ASP A 20 -4.32 -11.81 10.85
CA ASP A 20 -3.93 -12.78 11.88
C ASP A 20 -4.59 -14.15 11.68
N ALA A 21 -5.78 -14.18 11.08
CA ALA A 21 -6.49 -15.42 10.74
C ALA A 21 -5.93 -16.13 9.49
N VAL A 22 -5.20 -15.40 8.63
CA VAL A 22 -4.60 -15.96 7.42
C VAL A 22 -3.50 -16.95 7.81
N SER A 23 -3.77 -18.24 7.61
CA SER A 23 -2.82 -19.34 7.82
C SER A 23 -2.97 -20.40 6.73
N THR A 24 -1.90 -21.14 6.45
CA THR A 24 -1.96 -22.23 5.46
C THR A 24 -2.99 -23.29 5.82
N ARG A 25 -3.21 -23.55 7.13
CA ARG A 25 -4.26 -24.46 7.60
C ARG A 25 -5.66 -23.95 7.30
N GLN A 26 -5.93 -22.68 7.61
CA GLN A 26 -7.25 -22.08 7.38
C GLN A 26 -7.54 -21.96 5.87
N LEU A 27 -6.52 -21.60 5.09
CA LEU A 27 -6.62 -21.54 3.63
C LEU A 27 -6.87 -22.91 3.01
N ALA A 28 -6.17 -23.96 3.48
CA ALA A 28 -6.37 -25.33 3.01
C ALA A 28 -7.81 -25.81 3.29
N LYS A 29 -8.31 -25.56 4.51
CA LYS A 29 -9.70 -25.83 4.88
C LYS A 29 -10.69 -25.09 3.98
N ARG A 30 -10.46 -23.80 3.70
CA ARG A 30 -11.30 -22.99 2.81
C ARG A 30 -11.34 -23.56 1.40
N LEU A 31 -10.19 -23.95 0.87
CA LEU A 31 -10.04 -24.50 -0.47
C LEU A 31 -10.49 -25.96 -0.62
N GLY A 32 -10.83 -26.64 0.49
CA GLY A 32 -11.18 -28.06 0.48
C GLY A 32 -10.03 -28.98 0.06
N VAL A 33 -8.78 -28.58 0.36
CA VAL A 33 -7.58 -29.34 0.02
C VAL A 33 -6.76 -29.66 1.27
N GLU A 34 -5.88 -30.64 1.16
CA GLU A 34 -4.91 -30.96 2.20
C GLU A 34 -3.83 -29.87 2.27
N GLN A 35 -3.35 -29.56 3.48
CA GLN A 35 -2.32 -28.52 3.68
C GLN A 35 -1.03 -28.75 2.85
N PRO A 36 -0.52 -30.00 2.68
CA PRO A 36 0.54 -30.32 1.71
C PRO A 36 0.32 -29.78 0.30
N SER A 37 -0.94 -29.70 -0.17
CA SER A 37 -1.26 -29.18 -1.50
C SER A 37 -0.88 -27.71 -1.67
N LEU A 38 -0.88 -26.91 -0.60
CA LEU A 38 -0.49 -25.50 -0.65
C LEU A 38 1.02 -25.29 -0.75
N TYR A 39 1.82 -26.23 -0.21
CA TYR A 39 3.27 -26.14 -0.26
C TYR A 39 3.86 -26.25 -1.67
N TRP A 40 3.09 -26.81 -2.62
CA TRP A 40 3.44 -26.78 -4.04
C TRP A 40 3.45 -25.36 -4.63
N TYR A 41 2.69 -24.42 -4.05
CA TYR A 41 2.58 -23.05 -4.53
C TYR A 41 3.39 -22.06 -3.69
N PHE A 42 3.50 -22.30 -2.38
CA PHE A 42 4.19 -21.42 -1.43
C PHE A 42 4.94 -22.27 -0.41
N GLY A 43 6.26 -22.13 -0.35
CA GLY A 43 7.10 -22.92 0.56
C GLY A 43 6.84 -22.62 2.04
N ASN A 44 6.29 -21.45 2.36
CA ASN A 44 5.98 -21.03 3.73
C ASN A 44 4.94 -19.88 3.76
N LYS A 45 4.44 -19.53 4.97
CA LYS A 45 3.49 -18.43 5.17
C LYS A 45 4.04 -17.08 4.68
N LYS A 46 5.34 -16.82 4.81
CA LYS A 46 5.95 -15.56 4.37
C LYS A 46 5.90 -15.41 2.84
N GLU A 47 6.10 -16.49 2.09
CA GLU A 47 5.95 -16.48 0.63
C GLU A 47 4.51 -16.26 0.18
N LEU A 48 3.55 -16.86 0.89
CA LEU A 48 2.12 -16.60 0.66
C LEU A 48 1.80 -15.12 0.92
N LEU A 49 2.18 -14.58 2.08
CA LEU A 49 1.92 -13.17 2.43
C LEU A 49 2.58 -12.21 1.43
N ARG A 50 3.80 -12.50 0.98
CA ARG A 50 4.46 -11.71 -0.07
C ARG A 50 3.66 -11.72 -1.37
N ALA A 51 3.16 -12.89 -1.79
CA ALA A 51 2.38 -13.01 -3.01
C ALA A 51 1.00 -12.33 -2.89
N MET A 52 0.38 -12.39 -1.71
CA MET A 52 -0.84 -11.66 -1.40
C MET A 52 -0.60 -10.15 -1.48
N ALA A 53 0.48 -9.64 -0.88
CA ALA A 53 0.81 -8.22 -0.92
C ALA A 53 1.06 -7.74 -2.36
N GLU A 54 1.81 -8.52 -3.15
CA GLU A 54 2.05 -8.23 -4.57
C GLU A 54 0.73 -8.15 -5.36
N ALA A 55 -0.17 -9.10 -5.15
CA ALA A 55 -1.48 -9.12 -5.81
C ALA A 55 -2.40 -7.99 -5.34
N ALA A 56 -2.43 -7.70 -4.02
CA ALA A 56 -3.20 -6.60 -3.46
C ALA A 56 -2.72 -5.23 -3.96
N MET A 57 -1.41 -5.10 -4.20
CA MET A 57 -0.81 -3.88 -4.74
C MET A 57 -0.95 -3.72 -6.25
N ALA A 58 -1.46 -4.72 -6.98
CA ALA A 58 -1.56 -4.69 -8.44
C ALA A 58 -2.24 -3.43 -9.01
N PRO A 59 -3.34 -2.90 -8.42
CA PRO A 59 -3.98 -1.68 -8.93
C PRO A 59 -3.04 -0.47 -8.95
N HIS A 60 -2.26 -0.25 -7.88
CA HIS A 60 -1.27 0.82 -7.85
C HIS A 60 -0.01 0.48 -8.67
N ALA A 61 0.47 -0.76 -8.56
CA ALA A 61 1.68 -1.21 -9.24
C ALA A 61 1.54 -1.10 -10.77
N THR A 62 0.34 -1.32 -11.31
CA THR A 62 0.05 -1.26 -12.75
C THR A 62 -0.53 0.07 -13.22
N ALA A 63 -0.70 1.05 -12.34
CA ALA A 63 -1.20 2.38 -12.69
C ALA A 63 -0.32 3.03 -13.79
N PRO A 64 -0.87 3.91 -14.65
CA PRO A 64 -0.08 4.61 -15.66
C PRO A 64 1.16 5.30 -15.06
N LEU A 65 2.29 5.20 -15.75
CA LEU A 65 3.50 5.92 -15.39
C LEU A 65 3.40 7.37 -15.86
N PRO A 66 4.06 8.32 -15.18
CA PRO A 66 4.03 9.72 -15.58
C PRO A 66 4.62 9.90 -16.98
N THR A 67 4.02 10.82 -17.73
CA THR A 67 4.53 11.31 -19.01
C THR A 67 5.16 12.70 -18.84
N PRO A 68 6.11 13.10 -19.72
CA PRO A 68 6.78 14.40 -19.60
C PRO A 68 5.87 15.64 -19.69
N ALA A 69 4.62 15.48 -20.15
CA ALA A 69 3.66 16.57 -20.28
C ALA A 69 2.84 16.83 -19.01
N GLU A 70 2.91 15.93 -18.02
CA GLU A 70 2.18 16.05 -16.76
C GLU A 70 2.87 17.04 -15.80
N ASP A 71 2.06 17.73 -15.00
CA ASP A 71 2.57 18.47 -13.84
C ASP A 71 3.01 17.51 -12.74
N TRP A 72 4.19 17.75 -12.18
CA TRP A 72 4.77 16.84 -11.19
C TRP A 72 3.99 16.82 -9.87
N ARG A 73 3.36 17.94 -9.47
CA ARG A 73 2.56 18.02 -8.23
C ARG A 73 1.28 17.24 -8.39
N ASP A 74 0.58 17.44 -9.50
CA ASP A 74 -0.65 16.73 -9.80
C ASP A 74 -0.39 15.22 -9.89
N TRP A 75 0.66 14.82 -10.61
CA TRP A 75 1.04 13.42 -10.72
C TRP A 75 1.43 12.82 -9.35
N PHE A 76 2.25 13.51 -8.56
CA PHE A 76 2.69 13.01 -7.24
C PHE A 76 1.50 12.86 -6.29
N THR A 77 0.55 13.80 -6.36
CA THR A 77 -0.70 13.77 -5.59
C THR A 77 -1.50 12.52 -5.96
N GLU A 78 -1.81 12.30 -7.25
CA GLU A 78 -2.58 11.13 -7.67
C GLU A 78 -1.83 9.82 -7.43
N ASN A 79 -0.50 9.78 -7.61
CA ASN A 79 0.30 8.61 -7.28
C ASN A 79 0.15 8.24 -5.79
N THR A 80 0.18 9.21 -4.89
CA THR A 80 0.03 8.99 -3.44
C THR A 80 -1.41 8.57 -3.09
N ARG A 81 -2.42 9.23 -3.68
CA ARG A 81 -3.83 8.86 -3.51
C ARG A 81 -4.14 7.46 -4.03
N SER A 82 -3.62 7.10 -5.20
CA SER A 82 -3.72 5.76 -5.79
C SER A 82 -3.12 4.71 -4.87
N PHE A 83 -1.98 5.01 -4.24
CA PHE A 83 -1.38 4.13 -3.25
C PHE A 83 -2.29 3.94 -2.03
N ARG A 84 -2.77 5.04 -1.42
CA ARG A 84 -3.71 4.98 -0.29
C ARG A 84 -4.96 4.17 -0.62
N ARG A 85 -5.62 4.49 -1.74
CA ARG A 85 -6.82 3.81 -2.21
C ARG A 85 -6.59 2.31 -2.34
N THR A 86 -5.42 1.90 -2.86
CA THR A 86 -5.05 0.48 -3.01
C THR A 86 -4.86 -0.22 -1.67
N LEU A 87 -4.20 0.41 -0.69
CA LEU A 87 -4.05 -0.16 0.65
C LEU A 87 -5.40 -0.34 1.37
N LEU A 88 -6.35 0.56 1.12
CA LEU A 88 -7.69 0.53 1.70
C LEU A 88 -8.62 -0.49 1.04
N MET A 89 -8.28 -1.05 -0.13
CA MET A 89 -9.14 -2.03 -0.83
C MET A 89 -9.34 -3.34 -0.06
N ARG A 90 -8.43 -3.67 0.87
CA ARG A 90 -8.43 -4.93 1.62
C ARG A 90 -8.28 -4.66 3.10
N ARG A 91 -8.95 -5.47 3.91
CA ARG A 91 -8.77 -5.45 5.38
C ARG A 91 -7.31 -5.72 5.72
N ASP A 92 -6.76 -4.98 6.68
CA ASP A 92 -5.34 -5.06 7.06
C ASP A 92 -4.36 -4.84 5.87
N GLY A 93 -4.80 -4.21 4.77
CA GLY A 93 -4.00 -4.03 3.56
C GLY A 93 -2.68 -3.28 3.80
N ALA A 94 -2.69 -2.28 4.70
CA ALA A 94 -1.45 -1.60 5.09
C ALA A 94 -0.52 -2.49 5.91
N ARG A 95 -1.04 -3.34 6.80
CA ARG A 95 -0.25 -4.33 7.56
C ARG A 95 0.34 -5.39 6.63
N LEU A 96 -0.43 -5.85 5.63
CA LEU A 96 0.02 -6.81 4.63
C LEU A 96 1.14 -6.23 3.76
N HIS A 97 1.04 -4.94 3.41
CA HIS A 97 2.08 -4.23 2.66
C HIS A 97 3.34 -3.94 3.50
N ALA A 98 3.19 -3.66 4.79
CA ALA A 98 4.29 -3.27 5.66
C ALA A 98 5.41 -4.33 5.69
N GLY A 99 6.65 -3.89 5.47
CA GLY A 99 7.83 -4.78 5.45
C GLY A 99 8.03 -5.56 4.14
N THR A 100 7.18 -5.35 3.12
CA THR A 100 7.46 -5.85 1.78
C THR A 100 8.61 -5.09 1.13
N ARG A 101 9.32 -5.75 0.21
CA ARG A 101 10.36 -5.13 -0.62
C ARG A 101 9.89 -5.16 -2.08
N PRO A 102 10.10 -4.08 -2.85
CA PRO A 102 9.75 -4.07 -4.27
C PRO A 102 10.42 -5.22 -5.03
N GLY A 103 9.68 -5.84 -5.95
CA GLY A 103 10.24 -6.80 -6.91
C GLY A 103 11.08 -6.10 -7.99
N THR A 104 11.74 -6.87 -8.87
CA THR A 104 12.58 -6.31 -9.94
C THR A 104 11.81 -5.43 -10.93
N THR A 105 10.58 -5.82 -11.31
CA THR A 105 9.69 -5.01 -12.14
C THR A 105 9.29 -3.70 -11.46
N ASP A 106 9.11 -3.73 -10.13
CA ASP A 106 8.82 -2.51 -9.36
C ASP A 106 10.00 -1.54 -9.40
N LEU A 107 11.25 -2.03 -9.41
CA LEU A 107 12.43 -1.16 -9.47
C LEU A 107 12.50 -0.34 -10.75
N ALA A 108 12.19 -0.93 -11.91
CA ALA A 108 12.18 -0.20 -13.19
C ALA A 108 11.11 0.91 -13.20
N ARG A 109 9.96 0.63 -12.60
CA ARG A 109 8.86 1.60 -12.49
C ARG A 109 9.18 2.70 -11.50
N VAL A 110 9.80 2.38 -10.37
CA VAL A 110 10.33 3.36 -9.41
C VAL A 110 11.38 4.24 -10.07
N ALA A 111 12.29 3.66 -10.86
CA ALA A 111 13.29 4.43 -11.62
C ALA A 111 12.64 5.39 -12.62
N HIS A 112 11.58 4.98 -13.32
CA HIS A 112 10.83 5.88 -14.22
C HIS A 112 10.19 7.04 -13.47
N LYS A 113 9.51 6.76 -12.35
CA LYS A 113 8.89 7.78 -11.49
C LYS A 113 9.94 8.78 -10.98
N MET A 114 11.10 8.28 -10.55
CA MET A 114 12.23 9.10 -10.12
C MET A 114 12.78 9.98 -11.25
N ALA A 115 12.99 9.40 -12.45
CA ALA A 115 13.48 10.13 -13.61
C ALA A 115 12.51 11.25 -14.03
N PHE A 116 11.20 11.00 -13.98
CA PHE A 116 10.18 12.03 -14.21
C PHE A 116 10.31 13.19 -13.22
N LEU A 117 10.33 12.90 -11.90
CA LEU A 117 10.45 13.95 -10.89
C LEU A 117 11.73 14.79 -11.07
N VAL A 118 12.86 14.15 -11.36
CA VAL A 118 14.13 14.85 -11.63
C VAL A 118 14.04 15.71 -12.88
N ALA A 119 13.43 15.21 -13.96
CA ALA A 119 13.23 15.97 -15.18
C ALA A 119 12.30 17.18 -14.99
N SER A 120 11.41 17.15 -13.98
CA SER A 120 10.58 18.28 -13.56
C SER A 120 11.31 19.34 -12.73
N GLY A 121 12.63 19.19 -12.52
CA GLY A 121 13.47 20.17 -11.80
C GLY A 121 13.69 19.86 -10.32
N LEU A 122 13.23 18.70 -9.82
CA LEU A 122 13.49 18.30 -8.45
C LEU A 122 14.92 17.75 -8.30
N PRO A 123 15.70 18.19 -7.30
CA PRO A 123 16.95 17.52 -6.96
C PRO A 123 16.69 16.04 -6.65
N GLU A 124 17.54 15.15 -7.17
CA GLU A 124 17.34 13.69 -7.09
C GLU A 124 17.13 13.21 -5.64
N GLU A 125 17.93 13.70 -4.70
CA GLU A 125 17.81 13.35 -3.29
C GLU A 125 16.46 13.79 -2.70
N ASN A 126 15.96 14.97 -3.08
CA ASN A 126 14.67 15.46 -2.61
C ASN A 126 13.51 14.66 -3.21
N ALA A 127 13.57 14.31 -4.49
CA ALA A 127 12.59 13.44 -5.13
C ALA A 127 12.55 12.06 -4.45
N ARG A 128 13.72 11.49 -4.13
CA ARG A 128 13.86 10.20 -3.46
C ARG A 128 13.27 10.24 -2.05
N MET A 129 13.63 11.27 -1.28
CA MET A 129 13.13 11.46 0.08
C MET A 129 11.63 11.75 0.10
N ALA A 130 11.10 12.52 -0.85
CA ALA A 130 9.67 12.76 -0.98
C ALA A 130 8.89 11.48 -1.25
N MET A 131 9.33 10.65 -2.21
CA MET A 131 8.69 9.35 -2.50
C MET A 131 8.68 8.44 -1.26
N LEU A 132 9.80 8.37 -0.52
CA LEU A 132 9.88 7.60 0.72
C LEU A 132 8.99 8.17 1.83
N ALA A 133 8.95 9.49 1.99
CA ALA A 133 8.13 10.17 2.99
C ALA A 133 6.64 9.96 2.71
N ALA A 134 6.19 10.21 1.48
CA ALA A 134 4.81 10.01 1.06
C ALA A 134 4.37 8.55 1.21
N SER A 135 5.23 7.59 0.84
CA SER A 135 4.94 6.16 1.04
C SER A 135 4.77 5.80 2.52
N ARG A 136 5.71 6.23 3.39
CA ARG A 136 5.63 5.95 4.84
C ARG A 136 4.45 6.65 5.51
N PHE A 137 4.21 7.91 5.16
CA PHE A 137 3.05 8.67 5.62
C PHE A 137 1.76 7.94 5.24
N THR A 138 1.64 7.51 3.99
CA THR A 138 0.44 6.81 3.51
C THR A 138 0.23 5.48 4.23
N VAL A 139 1.28 4.68 4.40
CA VAL A 139 1.17 3.42 5.16
C VAL A 139 0.76 3.68 6.61
N GLY A 140 1.37 4.67 7.28
CA GLY A 140 1.01 5.03 8.66
C GLY A 140 -0.44 5.53 8.77
N SER A 141 -0.85 6.44 7.89
CA SER A 141 -2.22 6.96 7.86
C SER A 141 -3.26 5.85 7.67
N VAL A 142 -3.00 4.91 6.76
CA VAL A 142 -3.92 3.80 6.51
C VAL A 142 -3.90 2.76 7.63
N LEU A 143 -2.76 2.57 8.32
CA LEU A 143 -2.68 1.70 9.49
C LEU A 143 -3.60 2.20 10.61
N GLU A 144 -3.55 3.49 10.94
CA GLU A 144 -4.41 4.08 11.96
C GLU A 144 -5.89 4.03 11.54
N GLU A 145 -6.20 4.40 10.29
CA GLU A 145 -7.58 4.32 9.75
C GLU A 145 -8.15 2.90 9.78
N GLN A 146 -7.36 1.88 9.45
CA GLN A 146 -7.78 0.48 9.51
C GLN A 146 -7.90 -0.04 10.95
N ALA A 147 -7.09 0.48 11.89
CA ALA A 147 -7.18 0.13 13.30
C ALA A 147 -8.45 0.71 13.94
N ASP A 148 -8.76 1.99 13.66
CA ASP A 148 -9.98 2.65 14.17
C ASP A 148 -11.27 1.98 13.66
N ALA A 149 -11.23 1.44 12.44
CA ALA A 149 -12.35 0.71 11.84
C ALA A 149 -12.48 -0.75 12.35
N ALA A 150 -11.49 -1.29 13.07
CA ALA A 150 -11.49 -2.68 13.50
C ALA A 150 -12.54 -2.93 14.62
N PRO A 151 -13.42 -3.94 14.48
CA PRO A 151 -14.38 -4.26 15.54
C PRO A 151 -13.65 -4.83 16.77
N GLY A 152 -13.51 -4.04 17.84
CA GLY A 152 -12.94 -4.51 19.11
C GLY A 152 -12.27 -3.45 19.99
N ASP A 153 -11.68 -2.40 19.41
CA ASP A 153 -10.89 -1.39 20.17
C ASP A 153 -11.70 -0.16 20.59
N SER A 154 -12.91 0.02 20.06
CA SER A 154 -13.80 1.15 20.40
C SER A 154 -14.43 1.03 21.80
N ALA A 155 -14.13 -0.03 22.56
CA ALA A 155 -14.71 -0.28 23.88
C ALA A 155 -13.93 0.35 25.05
N ASP A 156 -12.64 0.70 24.89
CA ASP A 156 -11.78 1.09 26.04
C ASP A 156 -11.23 2.52 26.00
N GLY A 157 -11.64 3.35 25.04
CA GLY A 157 -11.11 4.71 24.94
C GLY A 157 -11.78 5.57 23.90
N ALA A 158 -13.11 5.70 23.95
CA ALA A 158 -13.80 6.71 23.16
C ALA A 158 -13.18 8.09 23.48
N ALA A 159 -12.31 8.58 22.61
CA ALA A 159 -11.92 9.98 22.61
C ALA A 159 -13.21 10.79 22.51
N ASP A 160 -13.39 11.74 23.43
CA ASP A 160 -14.65 12.48 23.66
C ASP A 160 -14.92 13.53 22.55
N GLY A 161 -14.81 13.12 21.28
CA GLY A 161 -14.86 13.98 20.11
C GLY A 161 -15.47 13.28 18.89
N PRO A 162 -15.82 14.05 17.83
CA PRO A 162 -16.36 13.48 16.61
C PRO A 162 -15.33 12.53 15.97
N PRO A 163 -15.81 11.48 15.25
CA PRO A 163 -14.92 10.56 14.54
C PRO A 163 -13.98 11.34 13.62
N MET A 164 -12.71 10.94 13.59
CA MET A 164 -11.70 11.60 12.77
C MET A 164 -12.04 11.43 11.29
N ASP A 165 -12.06 12.53 10.54
CA ASP A 165 -12.14 12.48 9.07
C ASP A 165 -10.77 12.13 8.51
N HIS A 166 -10.52 10.82 8.35
CA HIS A 166 -9.24 10.30 7.84
C HIS A 166 -8.91 10.78 6.43
N GLU A 167 -9.92 11.03 5.57
CA GLU A 167 -9.70 11.55 4.23
C GLU A 167 -9.15 12.98 4.30
N SER A 168 -9.83 13.87 5.02
CA SER A 168 -9.37 15.25 5.18
C SER A 168 -8.02 15.34 5.87
N ALA A 169 -7.76 14.51 6.88
CA ALA A 169 -6.47 14.44 7.56
C ALA A 169 -5.35 13.96 6.62
N PHE A 170 -5.62 12.96 5.80
CA PHE A 170 -4.67 12.45 4.80
C PHE A 170 -4.34 13.51 3.75
N GLU A 171 -5.35 14.16 3.19
CA GLU A 171 -5.19 15.22 2.18
C GLU A 171 -4.41 16.42 2.73
N ALA A 172 -4.69 16.84 3.97
CA ALA A 172 -3.92 17.88 4.64
C ALA A 172 -2.45 17.48 4.85
N GLY A 173 -2.18 16.26 5.28
CA GLY A 173 -0.81 15.74 5.44
C GLY A 173 -0.05 15.65 4.12
N LEU A 174 -0.71 15.19 3.05
CA LEU A 174 -0.14 15.15 1.71
C LEU A 174 0.20 16.54 1.17
N ALA A 175 -0.70 17.52 1.38
CA ALA A 175 -0.44 18.90 1.01
C ALA A 175 0.81 19.47 1.71
N LEU A 176 0.98 19.21 3.01
CA LEU A 176 2.18 19.63 3.75
C LEU A 176 3.48 19.05 3.16
N ILE A 177 3.47 17.78 2.72
CA ILE A 177 4.62 17.15 2.06
C ILE A 177 4.91 17.83 0.71
N LEU A 178 3.88 18.06 -0.10
CA LEU A 178 4.00 18.67 -1.43
C LEU A 178 4.47 20.12 -1.37
N ASP A 179 3.98 20.89 -0.41
CA ASP A 179 4.38 22.29 -0.19
C ASP A 179 5.83 22.37 0.27
N GLY A 180 6.25 21.50 1.19
CA GLY A 180 7.66 21.37 1.57
C GLY A 180 8.57 21.04 0.40
N LEU A 181 8.12 20.16 -0.51
CA LEU A 181 8.86 19.80 -1.71
C LEU A 181 8.92 20.96 -2.73
N ALA A 182 7.85 21.74 -2.87
CA ALA A 182 7.78 22.91 -3.77
C ALA A 182 8.89 23.92 -3.50
N LEU A 183 9.18 24.15 -2.21
CA LEU A 183 10.22 25.09 -1.78
C LEU A 183 11.62 24.71 -2.27
N HIS A 184 11.84 23.44 -2.60
CA HIS A 184 13.11 22.95 -3.13
C HIS A 184 13.22 23.10 -4.65
N VAL A 185 12.10 23.08 -5.37
CA VAL A 185 12.06 23.36 -6.82
C VAL A 185 12.36 24.84 -7.08
N ALA A 186 11.82 25.75 -6.26
CA ALA A 186 12.05 27.19 -6.41
C ALA A 186 13.49 27.65 -6.13
N ARG A 187 14.36 26.76 -5.63
CA ARG A 187 15.76 27.04 -5.27
C ARG A 187 16.77 26.40 -6.22
N ALA A 188 16.32 25.57 -7.15
CA ALA A 188 17.14 24.91 -8.17
C ALA A 188 17.18 25.76 -9.45
#